data_AF-A0A7C0TVQ4-F1
#
_entry.id   AF-A0A7C0TVQ4-F1
#
_cell.length_a   1.000
_cell.length_b   1.000
_cell.length_c   1.000
_cell.angle_alpha   90.00
_cell.angle_beta   90.00
_cell.angle_gamma   90.00
#
_symmetry.space_group_name_H-M   'P 1'
#
loop_
_entity.id
_entity.type
_entity.pdbx_description
1 polymer ?
#
loop_
_entity_poly.entity_id
_entity_poly.type
_entity_poly.pdbx_seq_one_letter_code
_entity_poly.pdbx_strand_id
1 'polypeptide(L)'
;MNRIEAWRTLSDESRSEEYAAFVQRHGLVGWEGRYSPYDEQTYHAVLEAITPTDVVFDIGAGDLRLAVQIAAVARQVIAVEVNPILVGQALASIGLDLPRNLRVVCANALDVPVPSGVTLAVLLMRHCAHFGLYFDRLQAAGCCRLITNARWRSGVEEIALQAPRRDFGDVRAGWYACRCGSVG
;
A
#
# COMPACT_ATOMS: atom_id res chain seq x y z
N MET A 1 29.49 -11.94 11.13
CA MET A 1 28.55 -10.81 10.96
C MET A 1 27.22 -11.38 10.51
N ASN A 2 26.15 -11.17 11.27
CA ASN A 2 24.84 -11.75 10.96
C ASN A 2 24.33 -11.16 9.63
N ARG A 3 23.76 -11.97 8.72
CA ARG A 3 23.19 -11.47 7.44
C ARG A 3 22.23 -10.31 7.67
N ILE A 4 21.57 -10.26 8.84
CA ILE A 4 20.64 -9.20 9.26
C ILE A 4 21.35 -7.86 9.55
N GLU A 5 22.56 -7.87 10.11
CA GLU A 5 23.33 -6.65 10.44
C GLU A 5 24.02 -6.04 9.22
N ALA A 6 24.36 -6.86 8.21
CA ALA A 6 24.94 -6.38 6.96
C ALA A 6 24.00 -5.39 6.23
N TRP A 7 22.68 -5.58 6.28
CA TRP A 7 21.73 -4.68 5.62
C TRP A 7 21.63 -3.28 6.25
N ARG A 8 22.14 -3.09 7.48
CA ARG A 8 22.16 -1.77 8.14
C ARG A 8 23.32 -0.88 7.69
N THR A 9 24.38 -1.46 7.12
CA THR A 9 25.65 -0.76 6.83
C THR A 9 26.16 -0.95 5.40
N LEU A 10 25.46 -1.68 4.54
CA LEU A 10 25.85 -1.82 3.14
C LEU A 10 25.55 -0.54 2.35
N SER A 11 26.63 0.11 1.92
CA SER A 11 26.65 1.19 0.94
C SER A 11 25.93 0.79 -0.37
N ASP A 12 25.52 1.81 -1.12
CA ASP A 12 24.62 1.78 -2.27
C ASP A 12 24.89 0.75 -3.40
N GLU A 13 26.07 0.12 -3.44
CA GLU A 13 26.52 -0.68 -4.58
C GLU A 13 26.18 -2.18 -4.46
N SER A 14 26.17 -2.78 -3.27
CA SER A 14 25.68 -4.18 -3.09
C SER A 14 24.15 -4.27 -3.11
N ARG A 15 23.48 -3.12 -2.94
CA ARG A 15 22.05 -2.93 -3.17
C ARG A 15 21.68 -2.96 -4.67
N SER A 16 22.62 -3.21 -5.59
CA SER A 16 22.36 -3.17 -7.03
C SER A 16 21.86 -4.51 -7.59
N GLU A 17 22.64 -5.60 -7.49
CA GLU A 17 22.32 -6.84 -8.20
C GLU A 17 21.27 -7.71 -7.50
N GLU A 18 21.39 -7.96 -6.20
CA GLU A 18 20.40 -8.75 -5.45
C GLU A 18 19.03 -8.05 -5.44
N TYR A 19 19.04 -6.73 -5.28
CA TYR A 19 17.83 -5.91 -5.36
C TYR A 19 17.28 -5.84 -6.78
N ALA A 20 18.11 -5.70 -7.82
CA ALA A 20 17.63 -5.75 -9.20
C ALA A 20 17.01 -7.10 -9.52
N ALA A 21 17.62 -8.21 -9.08
CA ALA A 21 17.06 -9.54 -9.22
C ALA A 21 15.74 -9.69 -8.44
N PHE A 22 15.62 -9.10 -7.25
CA PHE A 22 14.38 -9.02 -6.49
C PHE A 22 13.30 -8.24 -7.25
N VAL A 23 13.61 -7.01 -7.69
CA VAL A 23 12.71 -6.14 -8.47
C VAL A 23 12.22 -6.87 -9.71
N GLN A 24 13.12 -7.51 -10.47
CA GLN A 24 12.79 -8.27 -11.66
C GLN A 24 11.89 -9.48 -11.34
N ARG A 25 12.25 -10.28 -10.33
CA ARG A 25 11.49 -11.48 -9.92
C ARG A 25 10.07 -11.13 -9.50
N HIS A 26 9.88 -9.98 -8.87
CA HIS A 26 8.57 -9.53 -8.39
C HIS A 26 7.87 -8.57 -9.35
N GLY A 27 8.41 -8.33 -10.55
CA GLY A 27 7.77 -7.47 -11.56
C GLY A 27 7.54 -6.03 -11.09
N LEU A 28 8.37 -5.53 -10.17
CA LEU A 28 8.23 -4.18 -9.62
C LEU A 28 8.77 -3.16 -10.61
N VAL A 29 8.06 -2.06 -10.83
CA VAL A 29 8.51 -1.00 -11.76
C VAL A 29 8.79 0.31 -11.05
N GLY A 30 9.85 1.00 -11.49
CA GLY A 30 10.22 2.32 -10.98
C GLY A 30 10.46 2.33 -9.47
N TRP A 31 9.54 2.95 -8.73
CA TRP A 31 9.63 3.16 -7.28
C TRP A 31 8.93 2.10 -6.44
N GLU A 32 8.24 1.12 -7.05
CA GLU A 32 7.40 0.14 -6.34
C GLU A 32 8.18 -0.80 -5.41
N GLY A 33 9.47 -1.00 -5.65
CA GLY A 33 10.34 -1.76 -4.74
C GLY A 33 11.01 -0.91 -3.66
N ARG A 34 10.75 0.40 -3.62
CA ARG A 34 11.41 1.34 -2.70
C ARG A 34 10.47 1.70 -1.56
N TYR A 35 11.05 1.86 -0.39
CA TYR A 35 10.33 2.26 0.81
C TYR A 35 10.80 3.63 1.28
N SER A 36 9.85 4.49 1.60
CA SER A 36 10.07 5.70 2.38
C SER A 36 8.83 5.93 3.24
N PRO A 37 8.98 6.20 4.54
CA PRO A 37 7.84 6.51 5.37
C PRO A 37 7.17 7.82 4.94
N TYR A 38 5.87 7.90 5.16
CA TYR A 38 5.14 9.16 5.04
C TYR A 38 5.19 9.96 6.36
N ASP A 39 4.87 11.25 6.25
CA ASP A 39 4.69 12.13 7.39
C ASP A 39 3.43 11.77 8.21
N GLU A 40 3.37 12.28 9.44
CA GLU A 40 2.26 12.04 10.36
C GLU A 40 0.93 12.57 9.81
N GLN A 41 0.95 13.69 9.07
CA GLN A 41 -0.25 14.26 8.47
C GLN A 41 -0.88 13.31 7.45
N THR A 42 -0.06 12.67 6.61
CA THR A 42 -0.51 11.66 5.65
C THR A 42 -1.13 10.47 6.38
N TYR A 43 -0.50 9.97 7.44
CA TYR A 43 -1.06 8.87 8.22
C TYR A 43 -2.36 9.26 8.93
N HIS A 44 -2.43 10.45 9.51
CA HIS A 44 -3.64 10.96 10.15
C HIS A 44 -4.82 11.01 9.18
N ALA A 45 -4.60 11.51 7.96
CA ALA A 45 -5.63 11.55 6.93
C ALA A 45 -6.16 10.15 6.55
N VAL A 46 -5.30 9.12 6.58
CA VAL A 46 -5.76 7.72 6.40
C VAL A 46 -6.60 7.26 7.59
N LEU A 47 -6.14 7.52 8.81
CA LEU A 47 -6.80 7.09 10.04
C LEU A 47 -8.19 7.72 10.23
N GLU A 48 -8.39 8.97 9.82
CA GLU A 48 -9.68 9.68 9.88
C GLU A 48 -10.79 8.99 9.05
N ALA A 49 -10.42 8.29 7.99
CA ALA A 49 -11.37 7.60 7.11
C ALA A 49 -11.68 6.15 7.54
N ILE A 50 -10.93 5.61 8.51
CA ILE A 50 -11.08 4.23 8.99
C ILE A 50 -12.08 4.19 10.14
N THR A 51 -12.98 3.20 10.09
CA THR A 51 -13.98 2.95 11.12
C THR A 51 -13.73 1.63 11.86
N PRO A 52 -14.28 1.45 13.07
CA PRO A 52 -14.21 0.18 13.79
C PRO A 52 -14.83 -1.03 13.11
N THR A 53 -15.60 -0.82 12.03
CA THR A 53 -16.21 -1.92 11.28
C THR A 53 -15.37 -2.40 10.10
N ASP A 54 -14.31 -1.68 9.77
CA ASP A 54 -13.55 -1.93 8.55
C ASP A 54 -12.66 -3.18 8.63
N VAL A 55 -12.64 -3.92 7.53
CA VAL A 55 -11.61 -4.92 7.23
C VAL A 55 -10.71 -4.30 6.17
N VAL A 56 -9.52 -3.91 6.61
CA VAL A 56 -8.59 -3.11 5.82
C VAL A 56 -7.61 -4.01 5.09
N PHE A 57 -7.44 -3.77 3.80
CA PHE A 57 -6.36 -4.34 2.99
C PHE A 57 -5.31 -3.26 2.70
N ASP A 58 -4.17 -3.33 3.40
CA ASP A 58 -3.08 -2.35 3.32
C ASP A 58 -2.01 -2.84 2.33
N ILE A 59 -1.94 -2.18 1.18
CA ILE A 59 -1.14 -2.59 0.01
C ILE A 59 0.17 -1.81 0.01
N GLY A 60 1.30 -2.51 0.12
CA GLY A 60 2.61 -1.89 0.28
C GLY A 60 2.79 -1.35 1.69
N ALA A 61 2.53 -2.21 2.68
CA ALA A 61 2.46 -1.82 4.09
C ALA A 61 3.80 -1.33 4.66
N GLY A 62 4.90 -1.42 3.90
CA GLY A 62 6.18 -0.85 4.27
C GLY A 62 6.71 -1.48 5.57
N ASP A 63 7.11 -0.63 6.52
CA ASP A 63 7.56 -1.06 7.85
C ASP A 63 6.42 -1.38 8.83
N LEU A 64 5.20 -1.57 8.34
CA LEU A 64 3.99 -1.92 9.10
C LEU A 64 3.52 -0.85 10.10
N ARG A 65 4.19 0.31 10.19
CA ARG A 65 3.83 1.37 11.14
C ARG A 65 2.40 1.87 10.95
N LEU A 66 1.98 2.10 9.71
CA LEU A 66 0.61 2.51 9.43
C LEU A 66 -0.35 1.36 9.75
N ALA A 67 -0.06 0.13 9.30
CA ALA A 67 -0.86 -1.06 9.59
C ALA A 67 -1.12 -1.27 11.09
N VAL A 68 -0.13 -1.04 11.95
CA VAL A 68 -0.28 -1.09 13.42
C VAL A 68 -1.24 0.00 13.92
N GLN A 69 -1.13 1.23 13.42
CA GLN A 69 -2.05 2.31 13.77
C GLN A 69 -3.48 2.05 13.29
N ILE A 70 -3.65 1.52 12.08
CA ILE A 70 -4.94 1.09 11.53
C ILE A 70 -5.54 0.01 12.43
N ALA A 71 -4.74 -0.95 12.89
CA ALA A 71 -5.19 -2.04 13.74
C ALA A 71 -5.70 -1.57 15.12
N ALA A 72 -5.31 -0.38 15.59
CA ALA A 72 -5.86 0.21 16.80
C ALA A 72 -7.32 0.71 16.63
N VAL A 73 -7.78 0.88 15.39
CA VAL A 73 -9.12 1.41 15.07
C VAL A 73 -9.98 0.37 14.38
N ALA A 74 -9.47 -0.29 13.34
CA ALA A 74 -10.23 -1.17 12.44
C ALA A 74 -10.58 -2.53 13.08
N ARG A 75 -11.61 -3.18 12.55
CA ARG A 75 -11.97 -4.56 12.93
C ARG A 75 -10.84 -5.54 12.63
N GLN A 76 -10.21 -5.40 11.46
CA GLN A 76 -9.14 -6.26 11.00
C GLN A 76 -8.26 -5.54 9.98
N VAL A 77 -6.97 -5.88 9.97
CA VAL A 77 -6.01 -5.40 8.97
C VAL A 77 -5.29 -6.59 8.35
N ILE A 78 -5.22 -6.59 7.02
CA ILE A 78 -4.36 -7.48 6.24
C ILE A 78 -3.33 -6.59 5.53
N ALA A 79 -2.12 -6.59 6.05
CA ALA A 79 -0.99 -5.80 5.55
C ALA A 79 -0.13 -6.64 4.62
N VAL A 80 0.07 -6.18 3.38
CA VAL A 80 0.88 -6.87 2.37
C VAL A 80 2.08 -6.02 2.01
N GLU A 81 3.27 -6.60 2.14
CA GLU A 81 4.53 -5.96 1.76
C GLU A 81 5.41 -6.98 1.01
N VAL A 82 5.99 -6.55 -0.10
CA VAL A 82 6.79 -7.42 -0.99
C VAL A 82 8.21 -7.60 -0.48
N ASN A 83 8.76 -6.62 0.23
CA ASN A 83 10.14 -6.62 0.71
C ASN A 83 10.27 -7.41 2.03
N PRO A 84 10.86 -8.62 2.01
CA PRO A 84 10.98 -9.45 3.21
C PRO A 84 11.92 -8.87 4.26
N ILE A 85 12.89 -8.04 3.87
CA ILE A 85 13.82 -7.40 4.80
C ILE A 85 13.07 -6.38 5.65
N LEU A 86 12.22 -5.58 5.01
CA LEU A 86 11.44 -4.55 5.69
C LEU A 86 10.41 -5.18 6.64
N VAL A 87 9.70 -6.22 6.20
CA VAL A 87 8.78 -6.99 7.04
C VAL A 87 9.51 -7.61 8.23
N GLY A 88 10.67 -8.25 8.00
CA GLY A 88 11.45 -8.86 9.06
C GLY A 88 11.92 -7.85 10.11
N GLN A 89 12.37 -6.67 9.68
CA GLN A 89 12.77 -5.58 10.58
C GLN A 89 11.59 -5.03 11.37
N ALA A 90 10.45 -4.82 10.71
CA ALA A 90 9.22 -4.35 11.34
C ALA A 90 8.74 -5.33 12.42
N LEU A 91 8.64 -6.61 12.09
CA LEU A 91 8.24 -7.65 13.04
C LEU A 91 9.22 -7.78 14.22
N ALA A 92 10.53 -7.67 13.97
CA ALA A 92 11.52 -7.65 15.04
C ALA A 92 11.37 -6.42 15.97
N SER A 93 10.98 -5.27 15.42
CA SER A 93 10.74 -4.05 16.18
C SER A 93 9.43 -4.08 16.97
N ILE A 94 8.38 -4.66 16.40
CA ILE A 94 7.05 -4.81 17.04
C ILE A 94 7.11 -5.87 18.14
N GLY A 95 7.88 -6.95 17.94
CA GLY A 95 8.05 -8.00 18.93
C GLY A 95 6.74 -8.71 19.29
N LEU A 96 6.51 -8.90 20.59
CA LEU A 96 5.33 -9.60 21.11
C LEU A 96 4.06 -8.74 21.12
N ASP A 97 4.16 -7.47 20.75
CA ASP A 97 3.06 -6.51 20.77
C ASP A 97 2.32 -6.41 19.42
N LEU A 98 2.50 -7.39 18.52
CA LEU A 98 1.77 -7.42 17.26
C LEU A 98 0.25 -7.49 17.51
N PRO A 99 -0.54 -6.52 17.01
CA PRO A 99 -1.99 -6.52 17.24
C PRO A 99 -2.65 -7.81 16.73
N ARG A 100 -3.53 -8.40 17.55
CA ARG A 100 -4.22 -9.67 17.22
C ARG A 100 -5.06 -9.61 15.94
N ASN A 101 -5.55 -8.43 15.59
CA ASN A 101 -6.34 -8.16 14.39
C ASN A 101 -5.48 -7.73 13.18
N LEU A 102 -4.15 -7.69 13.31
CA LEU A 102 -3.21 -7.41 12.22
C LEU A 102 -2.61 -8.72 11.68
N ARG A 103 -2.86 -8.99 10.39
CA ARG A 103 -2.24 -10.09 9.65
C ARG A 103 -1.22 -9.53 8.67
N VAL A 104 0.03 -9.97 8.79
CA VAL A 104 1.12 -9.56 7.91
C VAL A 104 1.36 -10.64 6.85
N VAL A 105 1.40 -10.24 5.58
CA VAL A 105 1.66 -11.12 4.43
C VAL A 105 2.87 -10.57 3.70
N CYS A 106 3.97 -11.34 3.70
CA CYS A 106 5.15 -11.00 2.91
C CYS A 106 4.98 -11.57 1.49
N ALA A 107 4.50 -10.75 0.56
CA ALA A 107 4.24 -11.14 -0.82
C ALA A 107 4.09 -9.90 -1.72
N ASN A 108 4.19 -10.10 -3.04
CA ASN A 108 3.70 -9.09 -3.98
C ASN A 108 2.17 -9.04 -3.89
N ALA A 109 1.59 -7.87 -3.64
CA ALA A 109 0.14 -7.70 -3.54
C ALA A 109 -0.60 -8.02 -4.85
N LEU A 110 0.07 -8.00 -6.00
CA LEU A 110 -0.48 -8.48 -7.27
C LEU A 110 -0.62 -10.01 -7.31
N ASP A 111 0.09 -10.75 -6.49
CA ASP A 111 -0.03 -12.22 -6.42
C ASP A 111 -1.03 -12.65 -5.34
N VAL A 112 -1.42 -11.74 -4.43
CA VAL A 112 -2.34 -12.02 -3.33
C VAL A 112 -3.79 -11.74 -3.77
N PRO A 113 -4.70 -12.71 -3.69
CA PRO A 113 -6.12 -12.42 -3.93
C PRO A 113 -6.63 -11.43 -2.89
N VAL A 114 -7.48 -10.48 -3.31
CA VAL A 114 -8.12 -9.56 -2.35
C VAL A 114 -8.95 -10.39 -1.39
N PRO A 115 -8.69 -10.34 -0.06
CA PRO A 115 -9.42 -11.16 0.89
C PRO A 115 -10.93 -10.88 0.85
N SER A 116 -11.74 -11.93 0.99
CA SER A 116 -13.20 -11.78 1.07
C SER A 116 -13.60 -10.90 2.26
N GLY A 117 -14.54 -9.99 2.03
CA GLY A 117 -15.07 -9.12 3.09
C GLY A 117 -14.22 -7.90 3.42
N VAL A 118 -13.18 -7.61 2.62
CA VAL A 118 -12.48 -6.31 2.66
C VAL A 118 -13.46 -5.20 2.34
N THR A 119 -13.55 -4.22 3.23
CA THR A 119 -14.46 -3.05 3.08
C THR A 119 -13.72 -1.82 2.60
N LEU A 120 -12.43 -1.73 2.93
CA LEU A 120 -11.56 -0.60 2.64
C LEU A 120 -10.15 -1.10 2.27
N ALA A 121 -9.55 -0.49 1.26
CA ALA A 121 -8.14 -0.70 0.93
C ALA A 121 -7.34 0.58 1.13
N VAL A 122 -6.07 0.44 1.49
CA VAL A 122 -5.09 1.53 1.57
C VAL A 122 -3.99 1.24 0.55
N LEU A 123 -3.68 2.23 -0.29
CA LEU A 123 -2.59 2.18 -1.27
C LEU A 123 -1.82 3.51 -1.24
N LEU A 124 -0.85 3.61 -0.33
CA LEU A 124 0.04 4.76 -0.25
C LEU A 124 1.33 4.51 -1.06
N MET A 125 1.20 4.50 -2.38
CA MET A 125 2.34 4.37 -3.30
C MET A 125 2.30 5.50 -4.33
N ARG A 126 3.08 6.57 -4.11
CA ARG A 126 3.22 7.64 -5.09
C ARG A 126 3.70 7.07 -6.42
N HIS A 127 2.94 7.31 -7.50
CA HIS A 127 3.27 6.87 -8.87
C HIS A 127 3.28 5.35 -9.07
N CYS A 128 2.29 4.65 -8.51
CA CYS A 128 2.07 3.24 -8.80
C CYS A 128 1.62 3.05 -10.27
N ALA A 129 2.45 2.39 -11.07
CA ALA A 129 2.13 2.06 -12.46
C ALA A 129 0.98 1.05 -12.55
N HIS A 130 0.80 0.24 -11.50
CA HIS A 130 -0.24 -0.76 -11.38
C HIS A 130 -1.53 -0.26 -10.72
N PHE A 131 -1.70 1.05 -10.51
CA PHE A 131 -2.89 1.61 -9.83
C PHE A 131 -4.21 1.12 -10.45
N GLY A 132 -4.32 1.15 -11.78
CA GLY A 132 -5.52 0.71 -12.49
C GLY A 132 -5.86 -0.76 -12.26
N LEU A 133 -4.85 -1.62 -12.08
CA LEU A 133 -5.02 -3.05 -11.80
C LEU A 133 -5.45 -3.29 -10.35
N TYR A 134 -4.84 -2.59 -9.38
CA TYR A 134 -5.30 -2.64 -7.99
C TYR A 134 -6.76 -2.19 -7.88
N PHE A 135 -7.12 -1.09 -8.55
CA PHE A 135 -8.49 -0.61 -8.57
C PHE A 135 -9.46 -1.70 -9.02
N ASP A 136 -9.22 -2.33 -10.16
CA ASP A 136 -10.13 -3.35 -10.71
C ASP A 136 -10.28 -4.56 -9.81
N ARG A 137 -9.16 -5.05 -9.25
CA ARG A 137 -9.19 -6.18 -8.33
C ARG A 137 -9.99 -5.86 -7.07
N LEU A 138 -9.80 -4.68 -6.51
CA LEU A 138 -10.55 -4.23 -5.34
C LEU A 138 -12.04 -4.09 -5.66
N GLN A 139 -12.39 -3.48 -6.79
CA GLN A 139 -13.77 -3.31 -7.23
C GLN A 139 -14.45 -4.67 -7.46
N ALA A 140 -13.78 -5.59 -8.18
CA ALA A 140 -14.27 -6.94 -8.45
C ALA A 140 -14.45 -7.79 -7.19
N ALA A 141 -13.63 -7.55 -6.15
CA ALA A 141 -13.75 -8.19 -4.85
C ALA A 141 -14.86 -7.59 -3.97
N GLY A 142 -15.58 -6.57 -4.45
CA GLY A 142 -16.63 -5.89 -3.69
C GLY A 142 -16.12 -4.91 -2.64
N CYS A 143 -14.84 -4.52 -2.69
CA CYS A 143 -14.31 -3.49 -1.80
C CYS A 143 -15.04 -2.16 -2.07
N CYS A 144 -15.43 -1.45 -1.01
CA CYS A 144 -16.24 -0.24 -1.13
C CYS A 144 -15.40 1.02 -1.33
N ARG A 145 -14.24 1.09 -0.65
CA ARG A 145 -13.45 2.30 -0.52
C ARG A 145 -11.96 2.03 -0.76
N LEU A 146 -11.29 2.98 -1.39
CA LEU A 146 -9.84 3.00 -1.56
C LEU A 146 -9.28 4.32 -1.07
N ILE A 147 -8.44 4.28 -0.03
CA ILE A 147 -7.63 5.43 0.38
C ILE A 147 -6.30 5.37 -0.36
N THR A 148 -5.90 6.44 -1.04
CA THR A 148 -4.67 6.44 -1.83
C THR A 148 -4.02 7.82 -1.92
N ASN A 149 -2.74 7.84 -2.26
CA ASN A 149 -2.02 9.03 -2.72
C ASN A 149 -1.30 8.77 -4.06
N ALA A 150 -1.71 7.71 -4.77
CA ALA A 150 -1.07 7.29 -6.00
C ALA A 150 -1.26 8.29 -7.15
N ARG A 151 -2.33 9.11 -7.08
CA ARG A 151 -2.61 10.16 -8.05
C ARG A 151 -1.74 11.40 -7.77
N TRP A 152 -1.09 11.93 -8.81
CA TRP A 152 -0.08 12.99 -8.69
C TRP A 152 -0.69 14.28 -8.09
N ARG A 153 -0.05 14.86 -7.07
CA ARG A 153 -0.41 16.13 -6.40
C ARG A 153 -1.76 16.19 -5.67
N SER A 154 -2.51 15.09 -5.52
CA SER A 154 -3.84 15.11 -4.89
C SER A 154 -3.83 14.95 -3.36
N GLY A 155 -2.67 14.78 -2.72
CA GLY A 155 -2.62 14.41 -1.30
C GLY A 155 -3.19 13.01 -1.07
N VAL A 156 -3.63 12.74 0.16
CA VAL A 156 -4.43 11.54 0.47
C VAL A 156 -5.87 11.80 0.05
N GLU A 157 -6.48 10.82 -0.62
CA GLU A 157 -7.87 10.88 -1.03
C GLU A 157 -8.58 9.54 -0.76
N GLU A 158 -9.90 9.62 -0.60
CA GLU A 158 -10.77 8.46 -0.54
C GLU A 158 -11.58 8.34 -1.84
N ILE A 159 -11.57 7.16 -2.44
CA ILE A 159 -12.31 6.82 -3.66
C ILE A 159 -13.39 5.81 -3.30
N ALA A 160 -14.65 6.15 -3.59
CA ALA A 160 -15.76 5.20 -3.59
C ALA A 160 -15.65 4.26 -4.82
N LEU A 161 -15.20 3.02 -4.60
CA LEU A 161 -14.92 2.05 -5.67
C LEU A 161 -16.18 1.56 -6.38
N GLN A 162 -17.33 1.58 -5.70
CA GLN A 162 -18.61 1.08 -6.22
C GLN A 162 -19.50 2.20 -6.79
N ALA A 163 -19.05 3.46 -6.72
CA ALA A 163 -19.80 4.57 -7.31
C ALA A 163 -19.76 4.51 -8.84
N PRO A 164 -20.83 4.91 -9.55
CA PRO A 164 -20.82 5.05 -11.00
C PRO A 164 -19.68 5.97 -11.44
N ARG A 165 -18.88 5.51 -12.41
CA ARG A 165 -17.80 6.32 -12.99
C ARG A 165 -18.39 7.28 -14.03
N ARG A 166 -17.86 8.51 -14.07
CA ARG A 166 -18.17 9.48 -15.12
C ARG A 166 -17.24 9.26 -16.31
N ASP A 167 -17.78 9.39 -17.51
CA ASP A 167 -16.95 9.47 -18.71
C ASP A 167 -16.13 10.78 -18.67
N PHE A 168 -14.89 10.74 -19.16
CA PHE A 168 -14.08 11.94 -19.32
C PHE A 168 -14.73 12.93 -20.30
N GLY A 169 -15.45 12.44 -21.31
CA GLY A 169 -16.20 13.27 -22.26
C GLY A 169 -17.32 14.08 -21.62
N ASP A 170 -17.79 13.68 -20.44
CA ASP A 170 -18.89 14.36 -19.73
C ASP A 170 -18.41 15.46 -18.78
N VAL A 171 -17.09 15.64 -18.60
CA VAL A 171 -16.53 16.60 -17.65
C VAL A 171 -16.02 17.86 -18.35
N ARG A 172 -16.57 19.03 -17.99
CA ARG A 172 -16.47 20.26 -18.79
C ARG A 172 -15.18 21.10 -18.62
N ALA A 173 -14.33 20.87 -17.61
CA ALA A 173 -12.99 21.46 -17.41
C ALA A 173 -12.47 21.25 -15.97
N GLY A 174 -11.17 20.97 -15.78
CA GLY A 174 -10.54 20.78 -14.47
C GLY A 174 -9.28 19.91 -14.53
N TRP A 175 -8.52 19.83 -13.43
CA TRP A 175 -7.48 18.81 -13.26
C TRP A 175 -8.15 17.49 -12.92
N TYR A 176 -7.93 16.47 -13.75
CA TYR A 176 -8.48 15.15 -13.50
C TYR A 176 -7.37 14.13 -13.35
N ALA A 177 -7.55 13.22 -12.40
CA ALA A 177 -6.59 12.18 -12.17
C ALA A 177 -7.08 10.88 -12.82
N CYS A 178 -6.35 10.42 -13.82
CA CYS A 178 -6.69 9.25 -14.61
C CYS A 178 -6.46 7.95 -13.83
N ARG A 179 -7.21 6.91 -14.20
CA ARG A 179 -7.06 5.55 -13.71
C ARG A 179 -5.69 4.92 -14.03
N CYS A 180 -4.92 5.51 -14.92
CA CYS A 180 -3.53 5.11 -15.18
C CYS A 180 -2.50 5.77 -14.24
N GLY A 181 -2.92 6.63 -13.31
CA GLY A 181 -2.01 7.38 -12.43
C GLY A 181 -1.36 8.60 -13.09
N SER A 182 -1.60 8.84 -14.39
CA SER A 182 -1.23 10.07 -15.08
C SER A 182 -2.26 11.19 -14.83
N VAL A 183 -1.78 12.44 -14.86
CA VAL A 183 -2.61 13.65 -14.84
C VAL A 183 -2.58 14.28 -16.24
N GLY A 184 -3.71 14.84 -16.67
CA GLY A 184 -3.88 15.57 -17.94
C GLY A 184 -4.85 16.71 -17.75
#